data_AF-A0A949WZC6-F1
#
_entry.id   AF-A0A949WZC6-F1
#
_cell.length_a   1.000
_cell.length_b   1.000
_cell.length_c   1.000
_cell.angle_alpha   90.00
_cell.angle_beta   90.00
_cell.angle_gamma   90.00
#
_symmetry.space_group_name_H-M   'P 1'
#
loop_
_entity.id
_entity.type
_entity.pdbx_description
1 polymer ?
#
loop_
_entity_poly.entity_id
_entity_poly.type
_entity_poly.pdbx_seq_one_letter_code
_entity_poly.pdbx_strand_id
1 'polypeptide(L)'
;GPFAGAQSQTPKAYQVVPYSATCPTPGITGCSTPGYVPAVFTYNGPASTIPNATLALPSNFGSSFPISRLTSELNASIATQLTVIPIASPASAVITRTDPTTGAELPVSSSLGPIFTERAETIGKNKFFVGFANEDFHFTSLNNQSLRSLRLLDPAGQQSTLLGSTNQALTTYPATVGIGTDVRLGQNVAFFTYGVTDRVDVSVGLPIVHASISSQTSNAQIYVGDGFGGANSNNPNCWCLDTFTPGQKPTKNADLSGLVIPGVLNTANRSSTGFGDMLLRAKGTVIRKRNLAFAVGADLRLPTGDEKNFLGLGTTAIKPFLALSLYTTPLAHGIVFSPHFNVGWQYTGKSVLGGLVSPTPVTSVPPPFFAQPFTATKDYLPDVFTWAAGSEIAFGRRNTVVVDILGNEIGLVHGIANMATAQSQGYLPQVGCSEPGNPSCQQVTVSGLVGAGRVSFGQYNGAFGYKAKVIGNLVFTANVLVRFDNNGLTARTTPLFGLGYTF
;
A
#
# COMPACT_ATOMS: atom_id res chain seq x y z
N GLY A 1 8.39 21.99 -11.67
CA GLY A 1 7.20 21.15 -11.92
C GLY A 1 5.98 21.89 -11.42
N PRO A 2 4.76 21.63 -11.93
CA PRO A 2 3.61 22.51 -11.75
C PRO A 2 2.95 22.40 -10.35
N PHE A 3 3.74 22.20 -9.29
CA PHE A 3 3.26 21.95 -7.93
C PHE A 3 4.18 22.61 -6.89
N ALA A 4 4.42 23.92 -7.01
CA ALA A 4 5.17 24.69 -6.02
C ALA A 4 4.23 25.66 -5.29
N GLY A 5 3.73 25.22 -4.13
CA GLY A 5 3.06 26.04 -3.12
C GLY A 5 3.49 25.51 -1.76
N ALA A 6 4.47 26.15 -1.12
CA ALA A 6 5.09 25.66 0.10
C ALA A 6 4.19 25.91 1.32
N GLN A 7 3.75 24.83 1.97
CA GLN A 7 3.35 24.88 3.39
C GLN A 7 4.59 24.64 4.26
N SER A 8 4.55 25.12 5.51
CA SER A 8 5.68 25.19 6.47
C SER A 8 6.47 23.88 6.70
N GLN A 9 5.86 22.70 6.49
CA GLN A 9 6.56 21.40 6.54
C GLN A 9 6.15 20.51 5.35
N THR A 10 7.15 19.92 4.69
CA THR A 10 6.93 18.95 3.61
C THR A 10 6.44 17.62 4.20
N PRO A 11 5.34 17.02 3.68
CA PRO A 11 4.81 15.78 4.22
C PRO A 11 5.82 14.64 4.06
N LYS A 12 5.82 13.72 5.01
CA LYS A 12 6.42 12.39 4.80
C LYS A 12 5.55 11.59 3.83
N ALA A 13 6.13 10.57 3.20
CA ALA A 13 5.44 9.84 2.12
C ALA A 13 4.09 9.22 2.59
N TYR A 14 4.06 8.64 3.80
CA TYR A 14 2.85 8.06 4.39
C TYR A 14 1.74 9.07 4.72
N GLN A 15 2.04 10.38 4.66
CA GLN A 15 1.11 11.48 4.90
C GLN A 15 0.61 12.12 3.60
N VAL A 16 1.08 11.70 2.42
CA VAL A 16 0.75 12.40 1.17
C VAL A 16 -0.74 12.40 0.84
N VAL A 17 -1.44 11.28 1.04
CA VAL A 17 -2.90 11.21 0.84
C VAL A 17 -3.65 12.17 1.77
N PRO A 18 -3.53 12.06 3.12
CA PRO A 18 -4.27 12.94 4.00
C PRO A 18 -3.82 14.40 3.87
N TYR A 19 -2.56 14.66 3.51
CA TYR A 19 -2.05 16.00 3.22
C TYR A 19 -2.68 16.61 1.97
N SER A 20 -2.81 15.85 0.88
CA SER A 20 -3.52 16.30 -0.33
C SER A 20 -5.00 16.57 -0.08
N ALA A 21 -5.54 16.02 1.00
CA ALA A 21 -6.89 16.31 1.44
C ALA A 21 -6.94 17.50 2.41
N THR A 22 -5.81 18.12 2.78
CA THR A 22 -5.77 19.33 3.61
C THR A 22 -5.49 20.57 2.76
N CYS A 23 -6.22 21.68 2.97
CA CYS A 23 -5.99 22.91 2.18
C CYS A 23 -4.76 23.72 2.67
N PRO A 24 -3.86 24.21 1.78
CA PRO A 24 -2.58 24.80 2.17
C PRO A 24 -2.63 26.12 2.95
N THR A 25 -3.57 26.99 2.60
CA THR A 25 -3.66 28.39 3.04
C THR A 25 -5.02 28.96 2.59
N PRO A 26 -5.54 30.05 3.19
CA PRO A 26 -6.74 30.73 2.68
C PRO A 26 -6.45 31.36 1.31
N GLY A 27 -7.38 31.25 0.36
CA GLY A 27 -7.38 32.09 -0.84
C GLY A 27 -7.16 31.38 -2.18
N ILE A 28 -7.17 30.05 -2.22
CA ILE A 28 -7.42 29.32 -3.48
C ILE A 28 -8.91 29.45 -3.78
N THR A 29 -9.30 29.76 -5.01
CA THR A 29 -10.70 29.80 -5.45
C THR A 29 -11.35 28.42 -5.16
N GLY A 30 -12.18 28.33 -4.11
CA GLY A 30 -12.75 27.07 -3.61
C GLY A 30 -12.30 26.64 -2.19
N CYS A 31 -11.28 27.27 -1.62
CA CYS A 31 -10.86 27.15 -0.20
C CYS A 31 -10.74 28.57 0.39
N SER A 32 -11.85 29.11 0.89
CA SER A 32 -11.91 30.47 1.47
C SER A 32 -11.19 30.57 2.83
N THR A 33 -10.85 29.46 3.49
CA THR A 33 -10.02 29.44 4.69
C THR A 33 -8.89 28.38 4.60
N PRO A 34 -7.76 28.55 5.32
CA PRO A 34 -6.71 27.54 5.39
C PRO A 34 -7.23 26.25 6.03
N GLY A 35 -6.73 25.08 5.59
CA GLY A 35 -6.70 23.89 6.44
C GLY A 35 -7.92 22.95 6.39
N TYR A 36 -8.76 22.98 5.37
CA TYR A 36 -9.83 21.98 5.26
C TYR A 36 -9.29 20.58 4.99
N VAL A 37 -9.50 19.65 5.91
CA VAL A 37 -9.76 18.24 5.59
C VAL A 37 -11.26 18.17 5.28
N PRO A 38 -11.73 17.58 4.16
CA PRO A 38 -13.12 17.19 4.00
C PRO A 38 -13.47 16.21 5.12
N ALA A 39 -13.97 16.75 6.23
CA ALA A 39 -14.42 15.99 7.37
C ALA A 39 -15.94 16.17 7.41
N VAL A 40 -16.65 15.06 7.25
CA VAL A 40 -18.02 14.98 7.73
C VAL A 40 -17.87 14.75 9.21
N PHE A 41 -18.16 15.78 10.00
CA PHE A 41 -17.76 15.79 11.40
C PHE A 41 -18.84 15.13 12.26
N THR A 42 -18.43 14.21 13.13
CA THR A 42 -19.16 13.98 14.38
C THR A 42 -18.75 15.01 15.40
N TYR A 43 -19.71 15.72 15.98
CA TYR A 43 -19.41 16.57 17.12
C TYR A 43 -19.29 15.69 18.39
N ASN A 44 -18.13 15.73 19.05
CA ASN A 44 -17.73 14.92 20.20
C ASN A 44 -17.64 15.73 21.52
N GLY A 45 -18.08 17.00 21.52
CA GLY A 45 -18.11 17.83 22.74
C GLY A 45 -19.20 17.40 23.74
N PRO A 46 -19.30 18.03 24.92
CA PRO A 46 -20.43 17.78 25.83
C PRO A 46 -21.76 18.15 25.15
N ALA A 47 -22.82 17.41 25.47
CA ALA A 47 -24.13 17.61 24.87
C ALA A 47 -24.68 19.01 25.18
N SER A 48 -25.06 19.75 24.15
CA SER A 48 -25.64 21.10 24.28
C SER A 48 -26.68 21.33 23.19
N THR A 49 -27.74 22.08 23.53
CA THR A 49 -28.62 22.70 22.53
C THR A 49 -27.80 23.72 21.73
N ILE A 50 -28.09 23.98 20.45
CA ILE A 50 -27.23 24.83 19.58
C ILE A 50 -27.28 26.33 19.95
N PRO A 51 -26.22 26.94 20.52
CA PRO A 51 -25.87 28.33 20.25
C PRO A 51 -24.73 28.38 19.21
N ASN A 52 -24.71 29.45 18.40
CA ASN A 52 -23.73 29.63 17.32
C ASN A 52 -22.24 29.53 17.77
N ALA A 53 -21.97 29.71 19.06
CA ALA A 53 -20.63 29.66 19.67
C ALA A 53 -20.04 28.24 19.84
N THR A 54 -20.86 27.18 19.98
CA THR A 54 -20.35 25.80 20.19
C THR A 54 -19.86 25.14 18.91
N LEU A 55 -20.45 25.50 17.76
CA LEU A 55 -20.05 25.07 16.41
C LEU A 55 -18.74 25.70 15.93
N ALA A 56 -18.21 26.68 16.67
CA ALA A 56 -16.95 27.36 16.39
C ALA A 56 -15.75 26.75 17.16
N LEU A 57 -15.93 25.65 17.92
CA LEU A 57 -14.88 25.05 18.74
C LEU A 57 -14.35 23.70 18.16
N PRO A 58 -13.06 23.63 17.76
CA PRO A 58 -12.41 22.47 17.08
C PRO A 58 -12.39 21.20 17.89
N SER A 59 -12.17 21.32 19.21
CA SER A 59 -12.06 20.21 20.15
C SER A 59 -13.31 19.34 20.17
N ASN A 60 -14.40 19.89 19.64
CA ASN A 60 -15.68 19.24 19.61
C ASN A 60 -15.94 18.53 18.28
N PHE A 61 -15.03 18.47 17.31
CA PHE A 61 -15.25 17.76 16.04
C PHE A 61 -14.32 16.55 15.89
N GLY A 62 -14.74 15.51 15.16
CA GLY A 62 -13.96 14.31 14.83
C GLY A 62 -13.18 14.40 13.51
N SER A 63 -12.24 13.47 13.29
CA SER A 63 -11.46 13.41 12.04
C SER A 63 -12.27 12.84 10.87
N SER A 64 -11.86 13.16 9.63
CA SER A 64 -12.43 12.55 8.43
C SER A 64 -12.21 11.03 8.41
N PHE A 65 -13.27 10.27 8.65
CA PHE A 65 -13.22 8.81 8.68
C PHE A 65 -12.84 8.21 7.31
N PRO A 66 -13.41 8.64 6.16
CA PRO A 66 -13.09 7.98 4.88
C PRO A 66 -11.63 8.18 4.43
N ILE A 67 -11.07 9.39 4.58
CA ILE A 67 -9.69 9.68 4.15
C ILE A 67 -8.67 8.95 5.03
N SER A 68 -8.88 8.95 6.35
CA SER A 68 -7.99 8.26 7.28
C SER A 68 -8.02 6.73 7.06
N ARG A 69 -9.18 6.16 6.72
CA ARG A 69 -9.31 4.73 6.34
C ARG A 69 -8.62 4.40 5.03
N LEU A 70 -8.80 5.21 3.98
CA LEU A 70 -8.06 5.04 2.72
C LEU A 70 -6.55 5.12 2.94
N THR A 71 -6.10 6.09 3.75
CA THR A 71 -4.68 6.27 4.06
C THR A 71 -4.12 5.05 4.76
N SER A 72 -4.86 4.47 5.72
CA SER A 72 -4.46 3.26 6.43
C SER A 72 -4.36 2.05 5.49
N GLU A 73 -5.37 1.83 4.63
CA GLU A 73 -5.35 0.76 3.62
C GLU A 73 -4.20 0.92 2.64
N LEU A 74 -4.00 2.13 2.08
CA LEU A 74 -2.94 2.37 1.10
C LEU A 74 -1.56 2.24 1.73
N ASN A 75 -1.33 2.82 2.93
CA ASN A 75 -0.05 2.71 3.63
C ASN A 75 0.27 1.26 3.97
N ALA A 76 -0.71 0.51 4.50
CA ALA A 76 -0.54 -0.90 4.81
C ALA A 76 -0.27 -1.70 3.53
N SER A 77 -0.98 -1.41 2.44
CA SER A 77 -0.80 -2.10 1.17
C SER A 77 0.58 -1.84 0.56
N ILE A 78 1.04 -0.59 0.57
CA ILE A 78 2.40 -0.22 0.12
C ILE A 78 3.45 -0.94 0.97
N ALA A 79 3.29 -0.93 2.30
CA ALA A 79 4.18 -1.65 3.21
C ALA A 79 4.20 -3.15 2.93
N THR A 80 3.03 -3.77 2.71
CA THR A 80 2.93 -5.18 2.34
C THR A 80 3.65 -5.45 1.03
N GLN A 81 3.49 -4.61 0.01
CA GLN A 81 4.22 -4.76 -1.26
C GLN A 81 5.74 -4.69 -1.03
N LEU A 82 6.25 -3.74 -0.24
CA LEU A 82 7.68 -3.69 0.13
C LEU A 82 8.18 -5.00 0.78
N THR A 83 7.28 -5.77 1.41
CA THR A 83 7.65 -7.06 1.99
C THR A 83 7.59 -8.24 1.04
N VAL A 84 6.61 -8.21 0.13
CA VAL A 84 6.24 -9.30 -0.77
C VAL A 84 7.03 -9.26 -2.07
N ILE A 85 7.65 -8.12 -2.40
CA ILE A 85 8.60 -8.00 -3.52
C ILE A 85 9.56 -9.21 -3.48
N PRO A 86 9.46 -10.11 -4.47
CA PRO A 86 10.19 -11.35 -4.44
C PRO A 86 11.67 -11.07 -4.65
N ILE A 87 12.45 -11.44 -3.65
CA ILE A 87 13.89 -11.27 -3.65
C ILE A 87 14.49 -12.24 -4.66
N ALA A 88 15.31 -11.75 -5.59
CA ALA A 88 16.02 -12.61 -6.52
C ALA A 88 16.83 -13.68 -5.77
N SER A 89 16.68 -14.95 -6.15
CA SER A 89 17.23 -16.03 -5.33
C SER A 89 18.76 -15.96 -5.23
N PRO A 90 19.34 -15.93 -4.01
CA PRO A 90 20.79 -15.83 -3.84
C PRO A 90 21.56 -17.09 -4.28
N ALA A 91 20.87 -18.23 -4.41
CA ALA A 91 21.47 -19.48 -4.92
C ALA A 91 21.31 -19.63 -6.44
N SER A 92 20.90 -18.56 -7.12
CA SER A 92 20.41 -18.61 -8.49
C SER A 92 21.43 -18.11 -9.49
N ALA A 93 22.59 -18.74 -9.42
CA ALA A 93 23.75 -18.52 -10.25
C ALA A 93 24.44 -19.86 -10.57
N VAL A 94 25.66 -19.81 -11.11
CA VAL A 94 26.42 -21.02 -11.40
C VAL A 94 26.85 -21.66 -10.07
N ILE A 95 26.35 -22.87 -9.79
CA ILE A 95 26.76 -23.67 -8.63
C ILE A 95 27.81 -24.68 -9.10
N THR A 96 29.01 -24.60 -8.55
CA THR A 96 30.08 -25.58 -8.74
C THR A 96 30.35 -26.34 -7.46
N ARG A 97 30.89 -27.56 -7.58
CA ARG A 97 31.34 -28.35 -6.45
C ARG A 97 32.69 -28.95 -6.76
N THR A 98 33.57 -28.90 -5.77
CA THR A 98 34.86 -29.58 -5.81
C THR A 98 34.65 -31.08 -5.66
N ASP A 99 35.13 -31.86 -6.62
CA ASP A 99 35.17 -33.31 -6.54
C ASP A 99 36.20 -33.72 -5.48
N PRO A 100 35.81 -34.48 -4.44
CA PRO A 100 36.72 -34.88 -3.37
C PRO A 100 37.83 -35.85 -3.81
N THR A 101 37.72 -36.49 -4.98
CA THR A 101 38.75 -37.40 -5.50
C THR A 101 39.75 -36.72 -6.41
N THR A 102 39.30 -35.79 -7.27
CA THR A 102 40.13 -35.13 -8.28
C THR A 102 40.49 -33.68 -7.94
N GLY A 103 39.83 -33.07 -6.95
CA GLY A 103 39.95 -31.65 -6.63
C GLY A 103 39.36 -30.71 -7.68
N ALA A 104 38.76 -31.24 -8.76
CA ALA A 104 38.22 -30.44 -9.86
C ALA A 104 36.87 -29.81 -9.49
N GLU A 105 36.63 -28.55 -9.90
CA GLU A 105 35.32 -27.93 -9.77
C GLU A 105 34.39 -28.34 -10.93
N LEU A 106 33.32 -29.06 -10.59
CA LEU A 106 32.32 -29.53 -11.54
C LEU A 106 30.99 -28.77 -11.32
N PRO A 107 30.31 -28.31 -12.39
CA PRO A 107 28.99 -27.70 -12.26
C PRO A 107 27.99 -28.73 -11.72
N VAL A 108 27.24 -28.34 -10.69
CA VAL A 108 26.28 -29.20 -9.98
C VAL A 108 24.91 -29.20 -10.64
N SER A 109 24.56 -28.09 -11.29
CA SER A 109 23.30 -27.93 -12.03
C SER A 109 23.58 -27.55 -13.48
N SER A 110 22.79 -28.08 -14.39
CA SER A 110 22.73 -27.65 -15.79
C SER A 110 21.98 -26.33 -15.96
N SER A 111 21.17 -25.93 -14.97
CA SER A 111 20.37 -24.71 -15.04
C SER A 111 20.95 -23.56 -14.20
N LEU A 112 20.71 -22.32 -14.63
CA LEU A 112 21.13 -21.09 -13.93
C LEU A 112 20.20 -20.65 -12.81
N GLY A 113 19.04 -21.28 -12.65
CA GLY A 113 18.19 -21.13 -11.47
C GLY A 113 16.96 -20.29 -11.68
N PRO A 114 16.02 -20.39 -10.72
CA PRO A 114 14.79 -19.64 -10.80
C PRO A 114 15.08 -18.16 -10.51
N ILE A 115 14.12 -17.28 -10.76
CA ILE A 115 14.36 -15.85 -10.55
C ILE A 115 13.80 -15.44 -9.19
N PHE A 116 12.51 -15.66 -8.98
CA PHE A 116 11.78 -15.23 -7.79
C PHE A 116 11.53 -16.32 -6.76
N THR A 117 11.85 -17.55 -7.10
CA THR A 117 11.69 -18.71 -6.24
C THR A 117 13.06 -19.18 -5.77
N GLU A 118 13.12 -19.94 -4.68
CA GLU A 118 14.38 -20.38 -4.10
C GLU A 118 14.75 -21.80 -4.51
N ARG A 119 16.02 -21.96 -4.88
CA ARG A 119 16.64 -23.29 -4.98
C ARG A 119 16.84 -23.92 -3.62
N ALA A 120 16.63 -25.24 -3.56
CA ALA A 120 16.93 -26.03 -2.39
C ALA A 120 18.45 -26.23 -2.18
N GLU A 121 19.27 -26.09 -3.20
CA GLU A 121 20.72 -26.20 -3.10
C GLU A 121 21.36 -25.00 -2.42
N THR A 122 22.45 -25.27 -1.71
CA THR A 122 23.40 -24.28 -1.25
C THR A 122 24.51 -24.01 -2.27
N ILE A 123 25.18 -22.86 -2.15
CA ILE A 123 26.29 -22.47 -3.04
C ILE A 123 27.57 -23.25 -2.78
N GLY A 124 27.68 -23.92 -1.62
CA GLY A 124 28.80 -24.82 -1.26
C GLY A 124 29.79 -24.17 -0.30
N LYS A 125 30.57 -25.00 0.43
CA LYS A 125 31.47 -24.50 1.47
C LYS A 125 32.53 -23.56 0.90
N ASN A 126 32.80 -22.45 1.61
CA ASN A 126 33.79 -21.43 1.26
C ASN A 126 33.53 -20.73 -0.09
N LYS A 127 32.30 -20.80 -0.61
CA LYS A 127 31.88 -20.11 -1.83
C LYS A 127 31.20 -18.80 -1.49
N PHE A 128 31.38 -17.82 -2.38
CA PHE A 128 30.75 -16.51 -2.26
C PHE A 128 29.89 -16.23 -3.48
N PHE A 129 28.71 -15.67 -3.24
CA PHE A 129 27.87 -15.14 -4.29
C PHE A 129 27.58 -13.67 -4.03
N VAL A 130 27.70 -12.86 -5.09
CA VAL A 130 27.29 -11.46 -5.10
C VAL A 130 26.29 -11.25 -6.21
N GLY A 131 25.14 -10.67 -5.87
CA GLY A 131 24.06 -10.37 -6.80
C GLY A 131 23.63 -8.92 -6.71
N PHE A 132 23.15 -8.37 -7.82
CA PHE A 132 22.46 -7.10 -7.88
C PHE A 132 21.19 -7.29 -8.70
N ALA A 133 20.07 -6.78 -8.21
CA ALA A 133 18.79 -6.77 -8.93
C ALA A 133 18.14 -5.39 -8.83
N ASN A 134 17.49 -4.97 -9.91
CA ASN A 134 16.68 -3.77 -10.00
C ASN A 134 15.25 -4.17 -10.38
N GLU A 135 14.28 -3.56 -9.72
CA GLU A 135 12.86 -3.72 -9.99
C GLU A 135 12.13 -2.38 -9.87
N ASP A 136 11.13 -2.17 -10.72
CA ASP A 136 10.33 -0.96 -10.73
C ASP A 136 8.83 -1.29 -10.79
N PHE A 137 8.12 -0.91 -9.74
CA PHE A 137 6.69 -1.12 -9.57
C PHE A 137 5.92 0.19 -9.80
N HIS A 138 4.97 0.15 -10.73
CA HIS A 138 3.99 1.22 -10.91
C HIS A 138 2.60 0.67 -10.59
N PHE A 139 2.06 1.07 -9.44
CA PHE A 139 0.76 0.62 -9.00
C PHE A 139 -0.34 1.46 -9.64
N THR A 140 -1.36 0.79 -10.17
CA THR A 140 -2.45 1.43 -10.92
C THR A 140 -3.82 1.23 -10.29
N SER A 141 -3.94 0.21 -9.45
CA SER A 141 -5.21 -0.23 -8.87
C SER A 141 -5.05 -0.69 -7.43
N LEU A 142 -6.14 -0.52 -6.66
CA LEU A 142 -6.33 -1.02 -5.31
C LEU A 142 -7.70 -1.71 -5.26
N ASN A 143 -7.76 -3.01 -5.00
CA ASN A 143 -9.02 -3.77 -4.89
C ASN A 143 -9.97 -3.57 -6.09
N ASN A 144 -9.43 -3.75 -7.31
CA ASN A 144 -10.13 -3.54 -8.59
C ASN A 144 -10.63 -2.09 -8.85
N GLN A 145 -10.30 -1.13 -7.97
CA GLN A 145 -10.55 0.29 -8.19
C GLN A 145 -9.31 0.96 -8.76
N SER A 146 -9.47 1.88 -9.71
CA SER A 146 -8.35 2.67 -10.21
C SER A 146 -7.89 3.67 -9.15
N LEU A 147 -6.59 3.70 -8.87
CA LEU A 147 -5.99 4.68 -7.96
C LEU A 147 -6.23 6.13 -8.43
N ARG A 148 -6.44 6.36 -9.74
CA ARG A 148 -6.63 7.69 -10.32
C ARG A 148 -8.02 8.27 -10.11
N SER A 149 -9.00 7.46 -9.73
CA SER A 149 -10.41 7.86 -9.68
C SER A 149 -11.14 7.24 -8.49
N LEU A 150 -10.49 7.16 -7.33
CA LEU A 150 -11.13 6.69 -6.11
C LEU A 150 -12.18 7.72 -5.69
N ARG A 151 -13.38 7.23 -5.35
CA ARG A 151 -14.44 8.08 -4.80
C ARG A 151 -14.77 7.58 -3.41
N LEU A 152 -14.43 8.35 -2.40
CA LEU A 152 -14.74 8.05 -1.02
C LEU A 152 -16.16 8.49 -0.70
N LEU A 153 -16.81 7.75 0.19
CA LEU A 153 -18.13 8.06 0.74
C LEU A 153 -18.01 8.19 2.24
N ASP A 154 -18.57 9.26 2.80
CA ASP A 154 -19.07 9.25 4.16
C ASP A 154 -20.57 8.89 4.09
N PRO A 155 -20.99 7.73 4.63
CA PRO A 155 -22.38 7.30 4.53
C PRO A 155 -23.31 8.10 5.45
N ALA A 156 -22.76 8.92 6.35
CA ALA A 156 -23.47 9.71 7.36
C ALA A 156 -24.16 8.89 8.46
N GLY A 157 -25.12 9.51 9.14
CA GLY A 157 -25.92 8.89 10.20
C GLY A 157 -25.18 8.76 11.53
N GLN A 158 -24.02 9.42 11.65
CA GLN A 158 -23.35 9.51 12.94
C GLN A 158 -24.07 10.54 13.82
N GLN A 159 -24.45 10.11 15.02
CA GLN A 159 -25.09 11.00 15.99
C GLN A 159 -24.05 11.97 16.56
N SER A 160 -24.34 13.25 16.37
CA SER A 160 -23.67 14.35 17.04
C SER A 160 -24.09 14.38 18.50
N THR A 161 -23.19 14.80 19.41
CA THR A 161 -23.62 15.13 20.77
C THR A 161 -24.37 16.47 20.84
N LEU A 162 -24.43 17.26 19.75
CA LEU A 162 -25.29 18.43 19.67
C LEU A 162 -26.76 18.02 19.60
N LEU A 163 -27.57 18.74 20.38
CA LEU A 163 -29.02 18.58 20.44
C LEU A 163 -29.67 19.72 19.66
N GLY A 164 -30.64 19.37 18.81
CA GLY A 164 -31.45 20.37 18.13
C GLY A 164 -32.44 21.07 19.07
N SER A 165 -33.26 21.94 18.48
CA SER A 165 -34.36 22.65 19.15
C SER A 165 -35.35 21.73 19.88
N THR A 166 -35.46 20.47 19.45
CA THR A 166 -36.32 19.43 20.03
C THR A 166 -35.60 18.51 21.03
N ASN A 167 -34.37 18.85 21.44
CA ASN A 167 -33.53 18.06 22.33
C ASN A 167 -33.16 16.65 21.77
N GLN A 168 -33.26 16.47 20.46
CA GLN A 168 -32.83 15.25 19.76
C GLN A 168 -31.42 15.44 19.19
N ALA A 169 -30.62 14.35 19.21
CA ALA A 169 -29.29 14.34 18.62
C ALA A 169 -29.37 14.59 17.11
N LEU A 170 -28.51 15.50 16.64
CA LEU A 170 -28.41 15.83 15.22
C LEU A 170 -27.60 14.77 14.48
N THR A 171 -27.90 14.55 13.21
CA THR A 171 -27.21 13.55 12.38
C THR A 171 -26.56 14.21 11.17
N THR A 172 -25.39 13.70 10.78
CA THR A 172 -24.71 14.13 9.56
C THR A 172 -25.42 13.62 8.30
N TYR A 173 -25.11 14.25 7.17
CA TYR A 173 -25.55 13.84 5.83
C TYR A 173 -24.43 13.28 4.95
N PRO A 174 -24.76 12.45 3.93
CA PRO A 174 -23.72 11.77 3.16
C PRO A 174 -22.84 12.75 2.41
N ALA A 175 -21.55 12.44 2.29
CA ALA A 175 -20.63 13.24 1.49
C ALA A 175 -19.73 12.35 0.65
N THR A 176 -19.26 12.89 -0.47
CA THR A 176 -18.28 12.23 -1.32
C THR A 176 -17.09 13.11 -1.60
N VAL A 177 -15.92 12.49 -1.76
CA VAL A 177 -14.70 13.16 -2.19
C VAL A 177 -13.93 12.28 -3.18
N GLY A 178 -13.44 12.90 -4.25
CA GLY A 178 -12.57 12.25 -5.23
C GLY A 178 -11.11 12.29 -4.78
N ILE A 179 -10.43 11.14 -4.87
CA ILE A 179 -9.01 10.99 -4.59
C ILE A 179 -8.35 10.30 -5.79
N GLY A 180 -7.34 10.96 -6.36
CA GLY A 180 -6.47 10.39 -7.38
C GLY A 180 -5.06 10.23 -6.83
N THR A 181 -4.54 9.01 -6.79
CA THR A 181 -3.16 8.71 -6.36
C THR A 181 -2.34 8.05 -7.46
N ASP A 182 -1.04 8.26 -7.39
CA ASP A 182 -0.06 7.56 -8.23
C ASP A 182 1.11 7.17 -7.33
N VAL A 183 1.39 5.86 -7.29
CA VAL A 183 2.37 5.23 -6.39
C VAL A 183 3.38 4.47 -7.23
N ARG A 184 4.66 4.83 -7.07
CA ARG A 184 5.81 4.15 -7.67
C ARG A 184 6.78 3.71 -6.58
N LEU A 185 7.23 2.46 -6.67
CA LEU A 185 8.29 1.93 -5.83
C LEU A 185 9.36 1.33 -6.75
N GLY A 186 10.58 1.84 -6.66
CA GLY A 186 11.75 1.24 -7.28
C GLY A 186 12.63 0.62 -6.20
N GLN A 187 13.25 -0.53 -6.49
CA GLN A 187 14.16 -1.18 -5.57
C GLN A 187 15.41 -1.67 -6.29
N ASN A 188 16.56 -1.34 -5.73
CA ASN A 188 17.84 -1.91 -6.11
C ASN A 188 18.36 -2.72 -4.93
N VAL A 189 18.59 -4.02 -5.09
CA VAL A 189 19.05 -4.87 -3.99
C VAL A 189 20.39 -5.49 -4.33
N ALA A 190 21.35 -5.32 -3.43
CA ALA A 190 22.60 -6.07 -3.45
C ALA A 190 22.48 -7.27 -2.50
N PHE A 191 22.95 -8.44 -2.95
CA PHE A 191 22.96 -9.69 -2.19
C PHE A 191 24.37 -10.19 -2.02
N PHE A 192 24.66 -10.65 -0.81
CA PHE A 192 25.90 -11.30 -0.46
C PHE A 192 25.56 -12.61 0.23
N THR A 193 26.00 -13.73 -0.34
CA THR A 193 25.81 -15.06 0.23
C THR A 193 27.15 -15.73 0.46
N TYR A 194 27.27 -16.36 1.62
CA TYR A 194 28.44 -17.13 1.99
C TYR A 194 28.02 -18.55 2.39
N GLY A 195 28.63 -19.54 1.74
CA GLY A 195 28.44 -20.94 2.07
C GLY A 195 29.30 -21.35 3.26
N VAL A 196 28.69 -21.38 4.45
CA VAL A 196 29.35 -21.76 5.70
C VAL A 196 29.75 -23.24 5.68
N THR A 197 28.90 -24.08 5.09
CA THR A 197 29.15 -25.50 4.87
C THR A 197 28.62 -25.93 3.50
N ASP A 198 28.84 -27.18 3.10
CA ASP A 198 28.26 -27.73 1.87
C ASP A 198 26.73 -27.87 1.91
N ARG A 199 26.09 -27.54 3.03
CA ARG A 199 24.64 -27.62 3.20
C ARG A 199 24.03 -26.40 3.87
N VAL A 200 24.81 -25.39 4.24
CA VAL A 200 24.32 -24.22 4.99
C VAL A 200 24.93 -22.97 4.40
N ASP A 201 24.05 -22.04 4.01
CA ASP A 201 24.42 -20.71 3.53
C ASP A 201 23.78 -19.64 4.42
N VAL A 202 24.50 -18.53 4.56
CA VAL A 202 24.00 -17.29 5.15
C VAL A 202 24.03 -16.18 4.11
N SER A 203 23.02 -15.33 4.10
CA SER A 203 22.94 -14.23 3.15
C SER A 203 22.54 -12.92 3.81
N VAL A 204 23.03 -11.82 3.24
CA VAL A 204 22.63 -10.44 3.56
C VAL A 204 22.11 -9.78 2.30
N GLY A 205 20.93 -9.16 2.39
CA GLY A 205 20.34 -8.32 1.35
C GLY A 205 20.31 -6.86 1.80
N LEU A 206 20.81 -5.97 0.95
CA LEU A 206 20.90 -4.54 1.20
C LEU A 206 20.11 -3.79 0.11
N PRO A 207 18.84 -3.46 0.38
CA PRO A 207 18.01 -2.73 -0.56
C PRO A 207 18.27 -1.22 -0.49
N ILE A 208 18.29 -0.57 -1.65
CA ILE A 208 18.10 0.87 -1.82
C ILE A 208 16.73 1.04 -2.47
N VAL A 209 15.82 1.67 -1.74
CA VAL A 209 14.43 1.86 -2.16
C VAL A 209 14.26 3.29 -2.63
N HIS A 210 13.53 3.46 -3.74
CA HIS A 210 12.99 4.73 -4.19
C HIS A 210 11.47 4.67 -4.10
N ALA A 211 10.87 5.48 -3.23
CA ALA A 211 9.43 5.58 -3.13
C ALA A 211 8.97 6.94 -3.63
N SER A 212 7.97 6.95 -4.51
CA SER A 212 7.31 8.16 -4.98
C SER A 212 5.80 7.98 -4.88
N ILE A 213 5.16 8.90 -4.17
CA ILE A 213 3.71 8.97 -4.03
C ILE A 213 3.25 10.38 -4.37
N SER A 214 2.17 10.46 -5.13
CA SER A 214 1.43 11.69 -5.36
C SER A 214 -0.04 11.44 -5.14
N SER A 215 -0.74 12.46 -4.67
CA SER A 215 -2.16 12.43 -4.40
C SER A 215 -2.80 13.76 -4.75
N GLN A 216 -3.99 13.70 -5.31
CA GLN A 216 -4.84 14.82 -5.65
C GLN A 216 -6.23 14.58 -5.05
N THR A 217 -6.72 15.55 -4.29
CA THR A 217 -8.09 15.56 -3.80
C THR A 217 -8.91 16.49 -4.68
N SER A 218 -10.11 16.07 -5.08
CA SER A 218 -10.97 16.83 -5.99
C SER A 218 -12.45 16.51 -5.78
N ASN A 219 -13.32 17.36 -6.32
CA ASN A 219 -14.76 17.12 -6.45
C ASN A 219 -15.40 16.63 -5.13
N ALA A 220 -15.35 17.47 -4.10
CA ALA A 220 -16.00 17.19 -2.84
C ALA A 220 -17.46 17.69 -2.86
N GLN A 221 -18.38 16.89 -2.36
CA GLN A 221 -19.80 17.21 -2.34
C GLN A 221 -20.46 16.61 -1.10
N ILE A 222 -21.22 17.43 -0.39
CA ILE A 222 -22.16 17.02 0.66
C ILE A 222 -23.54 16.93 0.03
N TYR A 223 -24.18 15.79 0.20
CA TYR A 223 -25.58 15.58 -0.16
C TYR A 223 -26.41 16.12 1.00
N VAL A 224 -27.44 16.91 0.70
CA VAL A 224 -28.24 17.57 1.74
C VAL A 224 -29.41 16.68 2.15
N GLY A 225 -29.97 16.95 3.32
CA GLY A 225 -31.33 16.53 3.67
C GLY A 225 -32.14 17.69 4.23
N ASP A 226 -32.88 17.45 5.31
CA ASP A 226 -33.91 18.37 5.82
C ASP A 226 -33.37 19.73 6.30
N GLY A 227 -32.09 19.87 6.64
CA GLY A 227 -31.52 21.13 7.16
C GLY A 227 -31.51 22.36 6.21
N PHE A 228 -31.94 22.20 4.95
CA PHE A 228 -32.17 23.21 3.88
C PHE A 228 -32.48 24.66 4.33
N GLY A 229 -33.51 24.72 5.17
CA GLY A 229 -34.13 25.95 5.67
C GLY A 229 -33.52 26.51 6.95
N GLY A 230 -32.57 25.80 7.57
CA GLY A 230 -32.10 26.02 8.94
C GLY A 230 -32.99 25.35 10.00
N ALA A 231 -32.41 25.16 11.19
CA ALA A 231 -33.09 24.49 12.30
C ALA A 231 -34.34 25.25 12.75
N ASN A 232 -35.46 24.53 12.89
CA ASN A 232 -36.72 25.01 13.43
C ASN A 232 -37.37 23.94 14.34
N SER A 233 -38.59 24.17 14.83
CA SER A 233 -39.28 23.23 15.75
C SER A 233 -39.69 21.91 15.11
N ASN A 234 -39.87 21.88 13.79
CA ASN A 234 -40.32 20.72 13.03
C ASN A 234 -39.16 19.98 12.35
N ASN A 235 -38.00 20.64 12.29
CA ASN A 235 -36.80 20.15 11.65
C ASN A 235 -35.59 20.67 12.45
N PRO A 236 -35.13 19.88 13.45
CA PRO A 236 -34.07 20.31 14.35
C PRO A 236 -32.69 20.39 13.68
N ASN A 237 -32.54 19.89 12.45
CA ASN A 237 -31.25 19.76 11.77
C ASN A 237 -30.71 21.11 11.26
N CYS A 238 -29.43 21.38 11.55
CA CYS A 238 -28.70 22.56 11.10
C CYS A 238 -27.55 22.17 10.16
N TRP A 239 -27.46 22.85 9.03
CA TRP A 239 -26.39 22.69 8.04
C TRP A 239 -24.97 23.03 8.48
N CYS A 240 -24.85 23.75 9.58
CA CYS A 240 -23.58 24.00 10.23
C CYS A 240 -22.82 22.71 10.59
N LEU A 241 -23.52 21.56 10.64
CA LEU A 241 -22.95 20.24 10.89
C LEU A 241 -22.36 19.56 9.65
N ASP A 242 -22.87 19.89 8.46
CA ASP A 242 -22.53 19.22 7.19
C ASP A 242 -22.10 20.27 6.17
N THR A 243 -20.99 20.93 6.44
CA THR A 243 -20.38 21.90 5.54
C THR A 243 -18.87 21.69 5.55
N PHE A 244 -18.24 21.87 4.39
CA PHE A 244 -16.79 21.91 4.33
C PHE A 244 -16.23 23.13 5.08
N THR A 245 -17.04 24.19 5.24
CA THR A 245 -16.71 25.40 6.01
C THR A 245 -17.57 25.51 7.27
N PRO A 246 -17.11 25.02 8.44
CA PRO A 246 -17.83 25.16 9.69
C PRO A 246 -18.24 26.61 9.96
N GLY A 247 -19.50 26.81 10.34
CA GLY A 247 -20.05 28.15 10.64
C GLY A 247 -20.51 28.98 9.44
N GLN A 248 -20.25 28.54 8.19
CA GLN A 248 -20.84 29.18 7.01
C GLN A 248 -22.16 28.48 6.65
N LYS A 249 -23.27 29.19 6.82
CA LYS A 249 -24.61 28.73 6.43
C LYS A 249 -24.79 28.95 4.91
N PRO A 250 -25.04 27.90 4.11
CA PRO A 250 -25.52 28.09 2.73
C PRO A 250 -26.79 28.94 2.79
N THR A 251 -26.92 29.98 1.97
CA THR A 251 -28.15 30.80 2.01
C THR A 251 -29.23 30.14 1.17
N LYS A 252 -30.51 30.35 1.55
CA LYS A 252 -31.69 29.84 0.81
C LYS A 252 -31.68 30.23 -0.69
N ASN A 253 -30.88 31.23 -1.04
CA ASN A 253 -30.73 31.80 -2.37
C ASN A 253 -29.33 31.44 -2.95
N ALA A 254 -29.23 30.27 -3.56
CA ALA A 254 -28.20 29.85 -4.52
C ALA A 254 -26.73 29.66 -4.07
N ASP A 255 -26.31 30.00 -2.85
CA ASP A 255 -24.91 29.78 -2.44
C ASP A 255 -24.66 28.33 -1.99
N LEU A 256 -24.18 27.49 -2.93
CA LEU A 256 -23.79 26.09 -2.69
C LEU A 256 -22.30 25.94 -2.29
N SER A 257 -21.56 27.03 -2.14
CA SER A 257 -20.09 27.03 -2.03
C SER A 257 -19.55 26.30 -0.78
N GLY A 258 -20.39 26.10 0.25
CA GLY A 258 -20.05 25.30 1.44
C GLY A 258 -20.38 23.80 1.34
N LEU A 259 -21.16 23.41 0.33
CA LEU A 259 -21.66 22.04 0.13
C LEU A 259 -21.02 21.35 -1.07
N VAL A 260 -20.55 22.12 -2.06
CA VAL A 260 -19.93 21.59 -3.27
C VAL A 260 -18.63 22.34 -3.53
N ILE A 261 -17.52 21.60 -3.62
CA ILE A 261 -16.23 22.13 -4.05
C ILE A 261 -15.82 21.37 -5.32
N PRO A 262 -16.14 21.93 -6.51
CA PRO A 262 -15.78 21.31 -7.78
C PRO A 262 -14.30 21.52 -8.09
N GLY A 263 -13.72 20.63 -8.87
CA GLY A 263 -12.34 20.74 -9.31
C GLY A 263 -11.32 20.28 -8.27
N VAL A 264 -10.07 20.70 -8.43
CA VAL A 264 -8.96 20.25 -7.60
C VAL A 264 -8.90 21.07 -6.31
N LEU A 265 -9.00 20.38 -5.17
CA LEU A 265 -8.89 20.96 -3.83
C LEU A 265 -7.43 21.22 -3.48
N ASN A 266 -6.62 20.16 -3.48
CA ASN A 266 -5.19 20.24 -3.25
C ASN A 266 -4.47 19.03 -3.86
N THR A 267 -3.16 19.19 -4.03
CA THR A 267 -2.23 18.17 -4.51
C THR A 267 -1.06 18.06 -3.56
N ALA A 268 -0.59 16.84 -3.33
CA ALA A 268 0.61 16.58 -2.56
C ALA A 268 1.48 15.56 -3.27
N ASN A 269 2.79 15.71 -3.16
CA ASN A 269 3.75 14.76 -3.69
C ASN A 269 4.92 14.58 -2.73
N ARG A 270 5.46 13.37 -2.70
CA ARG A 270 6.70 13.07 -1.99
C ARG A 270 7.45 11.97 -2.72
N SER A 271 8.74 12.20 -2.93
CA SER A 271 9.70 11.19 -3.35
C SER A 271 10.81 11.09 -2.31
N SER A 272 11.28 9.87 -2.06
CA SER A 272 12.40 9.61 -1.16
C SER A 272 13.21 8.44 -1.70
N THR A 273 14.53 8.54 -1.62
CA THR A 273 15.44 7.42 -1.88
C THR A 273 16.30 7.21 -0.64
N GLY A 274 16.55 5.95 -0.29
CA GLY A 274 17.49 5.61 0.76
C GLY A 274 17.61 4.12 0.98
N PHE A 275 18.40 3.74 1.98
CA PHE A 275 18.49 2.36 2.40
C PHE A 275 17.16 1.87 2.92
N GLY A 276 16.79 0.66 2.52
CA GLY A 276 15.63 -0.02 3.06
C GLY A 276 15.97 -0.96 4.19
N ASP A 277 15.03 -1.86 4.46
CA ASP A 277 15.19 -2.85 5.52
C ASP A 277 16.21 -3.93 5.14
N MET A 278 17.23 -4.09 5.98
CA MET A 278 18.24 -5.13 5.80
C MET A 278 17.60 -6.51 5.95
N LEU A 279 17.98 -7.42 5.06
CA LEU A 279 17.50 -8.79 5.03
C LEU A 279 18.64 -9.72 5.44
N LEU A 280 18.42 -10.54 6.45
CA LEU A 280 19.30 -11.63 6.83
C LEU A 280 18.60 -12.94 6.52
N ARG A 281 19.30 -13.88 5.88
CA ARG A 281 18.75 -15.20 5.53
C ARG A 281 19.70 -16.28 5.98
N ALA A 282 19.14 -17.35 6.53
CA ALA A 282 19.82 -18.61 6.74
C ALA A 282 19.08 -19.72 6.01
N LYS A 283 19.80 -20.56 5.28
CA LYS A 283 19.23 -21.68 4.51
C LYS A 283 20.05 -22.94 4.71
N GLY A 284 19.36 -24.06 4.91
CA GLY A 284 19.96 -25.38 5.05
C GLY A 284 19.37 -26.40 4.09
N THR A 285 20.19 -27.04 3.23
CA THR A 285 19.76 -28.19 2.42
C THR A 285 19.69 -29.44 3.30
N VAL A 286 18.48 -29.98 3.48
CA VAL A 286 18.23 -31.15 4.33
C VAL A 286 18.36 -32.44 3.53
N ILE A 287 17.77 -32.47 2.33
CA ILE A 287 17.81 -33.63 1.42
C ILE A 287 18.52 -33.21 0.15
N ARG A 288 19.49 -34.02 -0.30
CA ARG A 288 20.16 -33.85 -1.58
C ARG A 288 20.40 -35.21 -2.23
N LYS A 289 19.69 -35.47 -3.32
CA LYS A 289 19.81 -36.64 -4.20
C LYS A 289 20.06 -36.16 -5.63
N ARG A 290 20.31 -37.09 -6.56
CA ARG A 290 20.63 -36.79 -7.97
C ARG A 290 19.56 -35.93 -8.69
N ASN A 291 18.29 -36.13 -8.36
CA ASN A 291 17.15 -35.51 -9.06
C ASN A 291 16.22 -34.73 -8.12
N LEU A 292 16.63 -34.54 -6.86
CA LEU A 292 15.80 -33.97 -5.80
C LEU A 292 16.68 -33.26 -4.78
N ALA A 293 16.34 -32.01 -4.47
CA ALA A 293 16.86 -31.29 -3.32
C ALA A 293 15.70 -30.67 -2.53
N PHE A 294 15.85 -30.66 -1.20
CA PHE A 294 14.91 -30.02 -0.28
C PHE A 294 15.67 -29.22 0.77
N ALA A 295 15.20 -28.00 1.04
CA ALA A 295 15.78 -27.11 2.03
C ALA A 295 14.73 -26.46 2.92
N VAL A 296 15.21 -26.08 4.10
CA VAL A 296 14.52 -25.26 5.07
C VAL A 296 15.32 -23.98 5.27
N GLY A 297 14.66 -22.88 5.58
CA GLY A 297 15.34 -21.63 5.86
C GLY A 297 14.45 -20.63 6.58
N ALA A 298 15.03 -19.50 6.92
CA ALA A 298 14.31 -18.37 7.48
C ALA A 298 14.94 -17.05 7.03
N ASP A 299 14.06 -16.07 6.79
CA ASP A 299 14.43 -14.68 6.56
C ASP A 299 14.09 -13.85 7.79
N LEU A 300 14.98 -12.93 8.13
CA LEU A 300 14.80 -11.91 9.13
C LEU A 300 15.00 -10.55 8.46
N ARG A 301 13.92 -9.78 8.35
CA ARG A 301 13.94 -8.40 7.87
C ARG A 301 14.04 -7.46 9.06
N LEU A 302 15.08 -6.64 9.09
CA LEU A 302 15.37 -5.70 10.17
C LEU A 302 14.92 -4.29 9.80
N PRO A 303 14.31 -3.54 10.73
CA PRO A 303 13.71 -2.23 10.47
C PRO A 303 14.76 -1.12 10.39
N THR A 304 15.64 -1.18 9.39
CA THR A 304 16.71 -0.20 9.16
C THR A 304 16.27 0.95 8.25
N GLY A 305 15.22 0.77 7.43
CA GLY A 305 14.69 1.79 6.55
C GLY A 305 13.71 2.75 7.24
N ASP A 306 13.56 3.95 6.69
CA ASP A 306 12.59 4.95 7.17
C ASP A 306 11.16 4.59 6.74
N GLU A 307 10.36 4.07 7.68
CA GLU A 307 8.94 3.72 7.45
C GLU A 307 8.10 4.91 6.99
N LYS A 308 8.37 6.13 7.49
CA LYS A 308 7.57 7.31 7.14
C LYS A 308 7.76 7.72 5.67
N ASN A 309 8.84 7.29 5.05
CA ASN A 309 9.14 7.56 3.65
C ASN A 309 9.00 6.30 2.75
N PHE A 310 8.36 5.23 3.23
CA PHE A 310 8.25 3.94 2.53
C PHE A 310 9.60 3.36 2.10
N LEU A 311 10.65 3.61 2.89
CA LEU A 311 11.95 2.99 2.66
C LEU A 311 12.09 1.69 3.44
N GLY A 312 11.34 1.51 4.53
CA GLY A 312 11.27 0.29 5.31
C GLY A 312 9.89 0.09 5.93
N LEU A 313 9.74 -0.96 6.73
CA LEU A 313 8.51 -1.28 7.45
C LEU A 313 8.45 -0.66 8.84
N GLY A 314 9.61 -0.27 9.38
CA GLY A 314 9.75 0.22 10.77
C GLY A 314 9.35 -0.80 11.83
N THR A 315 9.30 -2.07 11.44
CA THR A 315 9.11 -3.22 12.31
C THR A 315 9.84 -4.44 11.74
N THR A 316 10.19 -5.38 12.61
CA THR A 316 10.85 -6.63 12.19
C THR A 316 9.84 -7.56 11.53
N ALA A 317 10.27 -8.29 10.50
CA ALA A 317 9.52 -9.40 9.94
C ALA A 317 10.35 -10.69 9.93
N ILE A 318 9.72 -11.82 10.20
CA ILE A 318 10.34 -13.15 10.14
C ILE A 318 9.57 -14.03 9.17
N LYS A 319 10.28 -14.74 8.30
CA LYS A 319 9.69 -15.64 7.29
C LYS A 319 10.43 -16.98 7.27
N PRO A 320 10.01 -17.99 8.04
CA PRO A 320 10.38 -19.37 7.74
C PRO A 320 9.89 -19.78 6.35
N PHE A 321 10.68 -20.58 5.65
CA PHE A 321 10.34 -21.08 4.31
C PHE A 321 10.91 -22.48 4.04
N LEU A 322 10.32 -23.13 3.04
CA LEU A 322 10.74 -24.39 2.47
C LEU A 322 11.02 -24.22 0.98
N ALA A 323 11.96 -24.98 0.47
CA ALA A 323 12.32 -25.01 -0.95
C ALA A 323 12.49 -26.43 -1.45
N LEU A 324 11.89 -26.74 -2.60
CA LEU A 324 11.97 -28.01 -3.29
C LEU A 324 12.46 -27.77 -4.71
N SER A 325 13.48 -28.52 -5.13
CA SER A 325 14.02 -28.48 -6.48
C SER A 325 14.10 -29.90 -7.04
N LEU A 326 13.54 -30.08 -8.24
CA LEU A 326 13.51 -31.33 -8.98
C LEU A 326 14.27 -31.17 -10.29
N TYR A 327 14.88 -32.25 -10.78
CA TYR A 327 15.66 -32.23 -12.02
C TYR A 327 15.37 -33.46 -12.85
N THR A 328 15.11 -33.28 -14.14
CA THR A 328 15.09 -34.39 -15.09
C THR A 328 16.52 -34.82 -15.41
N THR A 329 16.68 -36.06 -15.87
CA THR A 329 17.87 -36.41 -16.63
C THR A 329 17.94 -35.55 -17.90
N PRO A 330 19.15 -35.21 -18.40
CA PRO A 330 19.28 -34.48 -19.65
C PRO A 330 18.58 -35.20 -20.80
N LEU A 331 17.75 -34.45 -21.52
CA LEU A 331 17.10 -34.89 -22.75
C LEU A 331 18.08 -34.72 -23.94
N ALA A 332 17.62 -35.05 -25.15
CA ALA A 332 18.37 -34.79 -26.38
C ALA A 332 18.85 -33.32 -26.44
N HIS A 333 20.05 -33.11 -26.96
CA HIS A 333 20.70 -31.78 -27.05
C HIS A 333 21.03 -31.11 -25.71
N GLY A 334 21.04 -31.86 -24.60
CA GLY A 334 21.48 -31.35 -23.29
C GLY A 334 20.45 -30.44 -22.60
N ILE A 335 19.18 -30.54 -22.99
CA ILE A 335 18.07 -29.81 -22.37
C ILE A 335 17.74 -30.44 -21.02
N VAL A 336 17.56 -29.62 -19.99
CA VAL A 336 17.14 -30.08 -18.65
C VAL A 336 15.92 -29.30 -18.19
N PHE A 337 14.92 -30.04 -17.73
CA PHE A 337 13.73 -29.49 -17.11
C PHE A 337 13.89 -29.57 -15.59
N SER A 338 13.65 -28.46 -14.90
CA SER A 338 13.81 -28.37 -13.45
C SER A 338 12.59 -27.73 -12.80
N PRO A 339 11.62 -28.52 -12.34
CA PRO A 339 10.51 -28.02 -11.54
C PRO A 339 10.98 -27.58 -10.16
N HIS A 340 10.35 -26.55 -9.62
CA HIS A 340 10.61 -26.08 -8.26
C HIS A 340 9.33 -25.62 -7.58
N PHE A 341 9.37 -25.67 -6.25
CA PHE A 341 8.28 -25.27 -5.39
C PHE A 341 8.81 -24.63 -4.10
N ASN A 342 8.17 -23.55 -3.67
CA ASN A 342 8.50 -22.85 -2.44
C ASN A 342 7.25 -22.51 -1.65
N VAL A 343 7.36 -22.56 -0.33
CA VAL A 343 6.33 -22.07 0.58
C VAL A 343 7.00 -21.34 1.73
N GLY A 344 6.35 -20.31 2.27
CA GLY A 344 6.83 -19.59 3.44
C GLY A 344 5.73 -18.78 4.08
N TRP A 345 5.90 -18.44 5.35
CA TRP A 345 4.93 -17.64 6.09
C TRP A 345 5.64 -16.52 6.81
N GLN A 346 5.34 -15.28 6.42
CA GLN A 346 5.90 -14.09 7.01
C GLN A 346 5.00 -13.56 8.13
N TYR A 347 5.58 -13.33 9.29
CA TYR A 347 4.97 -12.61 10.40
C TYR A 347 5.62 -11.24 10.54
N THR A 348 4.80 -10.19 10.62
CA THR A 348 5.26 -8.79 10.67
C THR A 348 4.75 -8.13 11.94
N GLY A 349 5.57 -7.31 12.57
CA GLY A 349 5.19 -6.58 13.79
C GLY A 349 4.28 -5.36 13.53
N LYS A 350 4.13 -4.54 14.58
CA LYS A 350 3.38 -3.28 14.51
C LYS A 350 4.23 -2.17 13.88
N SER A 351 3.62 -1.38 12.99
CA SER A 351 4.21 -0.22 12.31
C SER A 351 3.22 0.94 12.28
N VAL A 352 3.72 2.17 12.11
CA VAL A 352 2.84 3.33 11.80
C VAL A 352 2.16 3.16 10.43
N LEU A 353 2.73 2.36 9.54
CA LEU A 353 2.16 2.07 8.22
C LEU A 353 0.93 1.16 8.29
N GLY A 354 0.80 0.35 9.34
CA GLY A 354 -0.40 -0.44 9.61
C GLY A 354 -1.49 0.32 10.38
N GLY A 355 -1.15 1.47 10.94
CA GLY A 355 -2.03 2.25 11.81
C GLY A 355 -2.89 3.28 11.08
N LEU A 356 -3.55 4.11 11.87
CA LEU A 356 -4.37 5.23 11.39
C LEU A 356 -3.51 6.50 11.37
N VAL A 357 -3.61 7.25 10.28
CA VAL A 357 -3.03 8.60 10.17
C VAL A 357 -4.16 9.60 10.32
N SER A 358 -4.10 10.40 11.38
CA SER A 358 -5.12 11.39 11.71
C SER A 358 -4.53 12.80 11.70
N PRO A 359 -5.23 13.78 11.12
CA PRO A 359 -4.83 15.18 11.26
C PRO A 359 -4.99 15.65 12.71
N THR A 360 -4.27 16.70 13.09
CA THR A 360 -4.38 17.31 14.43
C THR A 360 -5.37 18.47 14.39
N PRO A 361 -6.23 18.64 15.41
CA PRO A 361 -7.07 19.83 15.55
C PRO A 361 -6.22 21.09 15.72
N VAL A 362 -6.48 22.12 14.91
CA VAL A 362 -5.88 23.46 15.05
C VAL A 362 -6.90 24.40 15.66
N THR A 363 -6.54 25.02 16.78
CA THR A 363 -7.45 25.81 17.62
C THR A 363 -7.11 27.29 17.69
N SER A 364 -6.00 27.70 17.07
CA SER A 364 -5.45 29.06 17.16
C SER A 364 -6.04 30.06 16.16
N VAL A 365 -6.85 29.62 15.19
CA VAL A 365 -7.47 30.48 14.16
C VAL A 365 -8.95 30.09 14.00
N PRO A 366 -9.89 31.06 14.05
CA PRO A 366 -11.30 30.82 13.77
C PRO A 366 -11.61 30.96 12.25
N PRO A 367 -12.43 30.08 11.64
CA PRO A 367 -13.01 28.88 12.24
C PRO A 367 -11.95 27.76 12.41
N PRO A 368 -12.15 26.88 13.39
CA PRO A 368 -11.26 25.75 13.61
C PRO A 368 -11.20 24.75 12.47
N PHE A 369 -10.07 24.06 12.35
CA PHE A 369 -9.87 23.08 11.29
C PHE A 369 -8.90 21.96 11.70
N PHE A 370 -8.86 20.88 10.92
CA PHE A 370 -7.90 19.80 11.07
C PHE A 370 -6.76 19.98 10.06
N ALA A 371 -5.52 19.99 10.53
CA ALA A 371 -4.39 20.11 9.65
C ALA A 371 -3.17 19.35 10.19
N GLN A 372 -2.05 19.52 9.51
CA GLN A 372 -0.75 19.14 10.03
C GLN A 372 -0.44 19.83 11.37
N PRO A 373 0.37 19.20 12.25
CA PRO A 373 1.04 17.91 12.07
C PRO A 373 0.05 16.73 12.10
N PHE A 374 0.37 15.63 11.41
CA PHE A 374 -0.43 14.40 11.52
C PHE A 374 0.10 13.53 12.66
N THR A 375 -0.82 12.93 13.40
CA THR A 375 -0.52 11.88 14.38
C THR A 375 -0.77 10.51 13.75
N ALA A 376 0.04 9.52 14.11
CA ALA A 376 -0.08 8.17 13.61
C ALA A 376 -0.13 7.19 14.77
N THR A 377 -1.10 6.27 14.74
CA THR A 377 -1.09 5.10 15.64
C THR A 377 -0.23 4.00 15.04
N LYS A 378 0.17 3.01 15.85
CA LYS A 378 0.80 1.79 15.36
C LYS A 378 -0.20 0.64 15.37
N ASP A 379 -0.19 -0.15 14.31
CA ASP A 379 -0.96 -1.40 14.26
C ASP A 379 -0.20 -2.47 13.48
N TYR A 380 -0.65 -3.71 13.56
CA TYR A 380 -0.03 -4.83 12.86
C TYR A 380 -0.13 -4.65 11.34
N LEU A 381 1.02 -4.78 10.67
CA LEU A 381 1.05 -5.06 9.24
C LEU A 381 0.60 -6.50 8.99
N PRO A 382 -0.02 -6.79 7.84
CA PRO A 382 -0.53 -8.12 7.59
C PRO A 382 0.60 -9.14 7.49
N ASP A 383 0.30 -10.34 7.96
CA ASP A 383 1.11 -11.52 7.68
C ASP A 383 0.92 -11.95 6.22
N VAL A 384 1.89 -12.67 5.68
CA VAL A 384 1.82 -13.13 4.29
C VAL A 384 2.23 -14.59 4.20
N PHE A 385 1.32 -15.45 3.82
CA PHE A 385 1.63 -16.80 3.39
C PHE A 385 1.95 -16.79 1.89
N THR A 386 3.19 -17.11 1.54
CA THR A 386 3.68 -17.09 0.16
C THR A 386 3.87 -18.50 -0.35
N TRP A 387 3.45 -18.78 -1.57
CA TRP A 387 3.79 -20.00 -2.29
C TRP A 387 4.23 -19.67 -3.71
N ALA A 388 5.07 -20.52 -4.29
CA ALA A 388 5.49 -20.39 -5.66
C ALA A 388 5.68 -21.77 -6.29
N ALA A 389 5.26 -21.92 -7.53
CA ALA A 389 5.43 -23.14 -8.30
C ALA A 389 5.84 -22.77 -9.72
N GLY A 390 6.82 -23.46 -10.27
CA GLY A 390 7.28 -23.15 -11.60
C GLY A 390 8.31 -24.13 -12.10
N SER A 391 8.90 -23.78 -13.23
CA SER A 391 9.99 -24.58 -13.79
C SER A 391 10.95 -23.77 -14.62
N GLU A 392 12.18 -24.27 -14.63
CA GLU A 392 13.26 -23.80 -15.48
C GLU A 392 13.51 -24.80 -16.62
N ILE A 393 13.77 -24.26 -17.81
CA ILE A 393 14.23 -25.02 -18.97
C ILE A 393 15.64 -24.54 -19.30
N ALA A 394 16.63 -25.39 -19.04
CA ALA A 394 18.02 -25.12 -19.37
C ALA A 394 18.33 -25.58 -20.80
N PHE A 395 18.85 -24.67 -21.62
CA PHE A 395 19.39 -24.94 -22.95
C PHE A 395 20.92 -25.02 -22.85
N GLY A 396 21.41 -26.23 -22.57
CA GLY A 396 22.81 -26.44 -22.21
C GLY A 396 23.13 -25.80 -20.87
N ARG A 397 24.31 -25.17 -20.74
CA ARG A 397 24.81 -24.57 -19.48
C ARG A 397 24.86 -23.04 -19.48
N ARG A 398 24.38 -22.41 -20.55
CA ARG A 398 24.51 -20.95 -20.74
C ARG A 398 23.19 -20.21 -20.72
N ASN A 399 22.08 -20.85 -21.07
CA ASN A 399 20.80 -20.18 -21.22
C ASN A 399 19.75 -20.96 -20.45
N THR A 400 18.93 -20.25 -19.67
CA THR A 400 17.80 -20.82 -18.94
C THR A 400 16.58 -19.93 -19.14
N VAL A 401 15.46 -20.54 -19.49
CA VAL A 401 14.14 -19.88 -19.47
C VAL A 401 13.42 -20.29 -18.19
N VAL A 402 12.71 -19.36 -17.56
CA VAL A 402 12.02 -19.55 -16.29
C VAL A 402 10.55 -19.13 -16.44
N VAL A 403 9.64 -19.99 -15.98
CA VAL A 403 8.21 -19.72 -15.93
C VAL A 403 7.67 -20.13 -14.56
N ASP A 404 7.20 -19.14 -13.80
CA ASP A 404 6.70 -19.35 -12.44
C ASP A 404 5.30 -18.75 -12.26
N ILE A 405 4.55 -19.34 -11.33
CA ILE A 405 3.34 -18.77 -10.73
C ILE A 405 3.66 -18.49 -9.26
N LEU A 406 3.39 -17.26 -8.84
CA LEU A 406 3.63 -16.76 -7.49
C LEU A 406 2.28 -16.42 -6.86
N GLY A 407 2.05 -16.88 -5.62
CA GLY A 407 0.86 -16.59 -4.85
C GLY A 407 1.18 -16.07 -3.44
N ASN A 408 0.44 -15.06 -3.01
CA ASN A 408 0.56 -14.45 -1.69
C ASN A 408 -0.83 -14.34 -1.05
N GLU A 409 -1.07 -15.10 0.01
CA GLU A 409 -2.26 -14.97 0.84
C GLU A 409 -1.93 -13.98 1.97
N ILE A 410 -2.56 -12.81 1.91
CA ILE A 410 -2.25 -11.66 2.76
C ILE A 410 -3.30 -11.56 3.88
N GLY A 411 -2.82 -11.38 5.10
CA GLY A 411 -3.62 -11.01 6.27
C GLY A 411 -4.43 -12.16 6.87
N LEU A 412 -3.95 -13.41 6.77
CA LEU A 412 -4.64 -14.58 7.33
C LEU A 412 -4.75 -14.52 8.86
N VAL A 413 -3.75 -13.98 9.54
CA VAL A 413 -3.74 -13.78 11.00
C VAL A 413 -4.10 -12.32 11.34
N HIS A 414 -3.39 -11.38 10.73
CA HIS A 414 -3.61 -9.95 10.89
C HIS A 414 -4.14 -9.37 9.57
N GLY A 415 -5.47 -9.35 9.40
CA GLY A 415 -6.10 -8.80 8.21
C GLY A 415 -5.66 -7.36 7.91
N ILE A 416 -5.68 -6.96 6.64
CA ILE A 416 -5.34 -5.59 6.21
C ILE A 416 -6.58 -4.70 6.21
N ALA A 417 -6.41 -3.41 6.52
CA ALA A 417 -7.50 -2.44 6.41
C ALA A 417 -8.08 -2.46 4.98
N ASN A 418 -9.40 -2.41 4.87
CA ASN A 418 -10.10 -2.52 3.59
C ASN A 418 -11.08 -1.37 3.38
N MET A 419 -11.34 -1.07 2.12
CA MET A 419 -12.43 -0.21 1.68
C MET A 419 -13.41 -1.00 0.81
N ALA A 420 -14.71 -0.84 1.07
CA ALA A 420 -15.76 -1.46 0.26
C ALA A 420 -16.67 -0.40 -0.34
N THR A 421 -17.27 -0.72 -1.49
CA THR A 421 -18.30 0.13 -2.06
C THR A 421 -19.55 0.04 -1.20
N ALA A 422 -20.01 1.18 -0.69
CA ALA A 422 -21.29 1.31 -0.04
C ALA A 422 -22.19 2.29 -0.81
N GLN A 423 -23.45 2.30 -0.42
CA GLN A 423 -24.44 3.24 -0.91
C GLN A 423 -25.15 3.90 0.28
N SER A 424 -25.49 5.17 0.12
CA SER A 424 -26.32 5.93 1.06
C SER A 424 -27.32 6.76 0.27
N GLN A 425 -28.44 7.10 0.89
CA GLN A 425 -29.46 7.96 0.28
C GLN A 425 -29.19 9.41 0.68
N GLY A 426 -29.24 10.32 -0.29
CA GLY A 426 -29.10 11.76 -0.04
C GLY A 426 -29.85 12.57 -1.08
N TYR A 427 -29.90 13.89 -0.90
CA TYR A 427 -30.49 14.80 -1.88
C TYR A 427 -29.40 15.67 -2.50
N LEU A 428 -29.51 15.97 -3.80
CA LEU A 428 -28.55 16.86 -4.43
C LEU A 428 -28.66 18.27 -3.83
N PRO A 429 -27.51 18.91 -3.49
CA PRO A 429 -27.48 20.30 -3.06
C PRO A 429 -27.92 21.18 -4.23
N GLN A 430 -29.17 21.63 -4.23
CA GLN A 430 -29.75 22.42 -5.29
C GLN A 430 -30.62 23.54 -4.71
N VAL A 431 -30.72 24.64 -5.47
CA VAL A 431 -31.49 25.81 -5.06
C VAL A 431 -32.96 25.42 -4.86
N GLY A 432 -33.52 25.76 -3.71
CA GLY A 432 -34.93 25.50 -3.40
C GLY A 432 -35.23 24.13 -2.82
N CYS A 433 -34.27 23.20 -2.73
CA CYS A 433 -34.45 21.94 -2.00
C CYS A 433 -34.31 22.19 -0.50
N SER A 434 -35.38 22.57 0.21
CA SER A 434 -35.33 22.92 1.63
C SER A 434 -35.52 21.76 2.61
N GLU A 435 -36.15 20.66 2.20
CA GLU A 435 -36.35 19.46 3.03
C GLU A 435 -36.85 18.26 2.21
N PRO A 436 -36.68 17.01 2.67
CA PRO A 436 -37.30 15.81 2.11
C PRO A 436 -38.79 16.03 1.85
N GLY A 437 -39.22 15.77 0.61
CA GLY A 437 -40.60 15.99 0.18
C GLY A 437 -40.85 17.33 -0.53
N ASN A 438 -39.91 18.28 -0.51
CA ASN A 438 -39.96 19.44 -1.39
C ASN A 438 -39.81 18.97 -2.86
N PRO A 439 -40.68 19.38 -3.80
CA PRO A 439 -40.61 18.94 -5.20
C PRO A 439 -39.32 19.34 -5.91
N SER A 440 -38.61 20.34 -5.38
CA SER A 440 -37.29 20.76 -5.87
C SER A 440 -36.16 19.89 -5.32
N CYS A 441 -36.42 18.94 -4.42
CA CYS A 441 -35.41 18.02 -3.90
C CYS A 441 -35.35 16.75 -4.76
N GLN A 442 -34.23 16.60 -5.47
CA GLN A 442 -33.89 15.38 -6.18
C GLN A 442 -33.15 14.42 -5.24
N GLN A 443 -33.82 13.34 -4.86
CA GLN A 443 -33.20 12.22 -4.16
C GLN A 443 -32.27 11.45 -5.09
N VAL A 444 -31.11 11.05 -4.58
CA VAL A 444 -30.10 10.29 -5.31
C VAL A 444 -29.50 9.20 -4.42
N THR A 445 -29.18 8.07 -5.04
CA THR A 445 -28.33 7.05 -4.42
C THR A 445 -26.89 7.46 -4.57
N VAL A 446 -26.26 7.82 -3.45
CA VAL A 446 -24.84 8.14 -3.36
C VAL A 446 -24.07 6.84 -3.23
N SER A 447 -22.94 6.71 -3.92
CA SER A 447 -22.08 5.54 -3.82
C SER A 447 -20.62 5.96 -3.68
N GLY A 448 -19.83 5.14 -3.01
CA GLY A 448 -18.39 5.35 -2.90
C GLY A 448 -17.79 4.38 -1.90
N LEU A 449 -16.48 4.50 -1.73
CA LEU A 449 -15.70 3.66 -0.84
C LEU A 449 -15.84 4.12 0.61
N VAL A 450 -16.21 3.19 1.48
CA VAL A 450 -16.24 3.36 2.94
C VAL A 450 -15.28 2.37 3.59
N GLY A 451 -14.80 2.67 4.80
CA GLY A 451 -13.99 1.73 5.58
C GLY A 451 -14.79 0.46 5.90
N ALA A 452 -14.22 -0.71 5.59
CA ALA A 452 -14.89 -2.00 5.66
C ALA A 452 -14.13 -3.00 6.56
N GLY A 453 -13.62 -2.51 7.69
CA GLY A 453 -12.89 -3.32 8.65
C GLY A 453 -11.56 -3.84 8.09
N ARG A 454 -11.22 -5.07 8.47
CA ARG A 454 -10.01 -5.77 8.02
C ARG A 454 -10.38 -7.01 7.22
N VAL A 455 -9.61 -7.32 6.19
CA VAL A 455 -9.84 -8.48 5.30
C VAL A 455 -8.54 -9.24 5.05
N SER A 456 -8.68 -10.46 4.55
CA SER A 456 -7.60 -11.23 3.93
C SER A 456 -7.91 -11.48 2.46
N PHE A 457 -6.88 -11.64 1.63
CA PHE A 457 -7.04 -11.95 0.21
C PHE A 457 -5.78 -12.57 -0.39
N GLY A 458 -5.94 -13.27 -1.51
CA GLY A 458 -4.85 -13.79 -2.32
C GLY A 458 -4.44 -12.81 -3.44
N GLN A 459 -3.14 -12.73 -3.71
CA GLN A 459 -2.55 -12.07 -4.89
C GLN A 459 -1.71 -13.07 -5.69
N TYR A 460 -1.92 -13.11 -7.00
CA TYR A 460 -1.32 -14.07 -7.91
C TYR A 460 -0.66 -13.35 -9.08
N ASN A 461 0.58 -13.75 -9.38
CA ASN A 461 1.37 -13.22 -10.48
C ASN A 461 2.00 -14.37 -11.27
N GLY A 462 2.10 -14.19 -12.58
CA GLY A 462 2.99 -14.97 -13.43
C GLY A 462 4.36 -14.29 -13.51
N ALA A 463 5.43 -15.07 -13.50
CA ALA A 463 6.78 -14.59 -13.76
C ALA A 463 7.35 -15.29 -14.99
N PHE A 464 7.86 -14.50 -15.92
CA PHE A 464 8.44 -14.98 -17.16
C PHE A 464 9.81 -14.38 -17.31
N GLY A 465 10.84 -15.23 -17.32
CA GLY A 465 12.20 -14.73 -17.31
C GLY A 465 13.21 -15.59 -18.05
N TYR A 466 14.38 -15.00 -18.16
CA TYR A 466 15.50 -15.51 -18.91
C TYR A 466 16.79 -15.22 -18.17
N LYS A 467 17.68 -16.22 -18.16
CA LYS A 467 19.03 -16.10 -17.64
C LYS A 467 20.05 -16.48 -18.69
N ALA A 468 21.14 -15.71 -18.75
CA ALA A 468 22.25 -15.97 -19.63
C ALA A 468 23.58 -15.91 -18.88
N LYS A 469 24.41 -16.93 -19.04
CA LYS A 469 25.80 -16.94 -18.60
C LYS A 469 26.64 -16.11 -19.58
N VAL A 470 27.03 -14.92 -19.17
CA VAL A 470 27.69 -13.92 -20.03
C VAL A 470 29.17 -14.26 -20.20
N ILE A 471 29.92 -14.29 -19.09
CA ILE A 471 31.36 -14.57 -19.06
C ILE A 471 31.75 -15.16 -17.70
N GLY A 472 32.69 -16.11 -17.67
CA GLY A 472 33.11 -16.72 -16.40
C GLY A 472 31.89 -17.30 -15.68
N ASN A 473 31.65 -16.93 -14.42
CA ASN A 473 30.42 -17.26 -13.67
C ASN A 473 29.42 -16.10 -13.57
N LEU A 474 29.58 -15.06 -14.38
CA LEU A 474 28.64 -13.93 -14.47
C LEU A 474 27.36 -14.36 -15.18
N VAL A 475 26.22 -14.16 -14.52
CA VAL A 475 24.89 -14.45 -15.02
C VAL A 475 24.09 -13.17 -15.09
N PHE A 476 23.58 -12.86 -16.28
CA PHE A 476 22.55 -11.85 -16.50
C PHE A 476 21.17 -12.47 -16.32
N THR A 477 20.27 -11.71 -15.68
CA THR A 477 18.88 -12.09 -15.42
C THR A 477 17.94 -11.00 -15.92
N ALA A 478 16.90 -11.38 -16.65
CA ALA A 478 15.78 -10.52 -17.00
C ALA A 478 14.47 -11.25 -16.69
N ASN A 479 13.48 -10.54 -16.15
CA ASN A 479 12.15 -11.09 -15.89
C ASN A 479 11.07 -10.01 -16.08
N VAL A 480 9.85 -10.46 -16.34
CA VAL A 480 8.65 -9.64 -16.19
C VAL A 480 7.64 -10.38 -15.30
N LEU A 481 7.24 -9.73 -14.21
CA LEU A 481 6.07 -10.11 -13.43
C LEU A 481 4.82 -9.57 -14.12
N VAL A 482 3.79 -10.40 -14.22
CA VAL A 482 2.49 -10.08 -14.81
C VAL A 482 1.42 -10.44 -13.80
N ARG A 483 0.60 -9.47 -13.41
CA ARG A 483 -0.51 -9.73 -12.48
C ARG A 483 -1.57 -10.63 -13.12
N PHE A 484 -2.12 -11.57 -12.35
CA PHE A 484 -3.26 -12.40 -12.76
C PHE A 484 -4.59 -11.94 -12.15
N ASP A 485 -4.56 -11.19 -11.05
CA ASP A 485 -5.74 -10.59 -10.42
C ASP A 485 -5.58 -9.08 -10.15
N ASN A 486 -6.54 -8.52 -9.41
CA ASN A 486 -6.64 -7.10 -9.04
C ASN A 486 -6.85 -6.90 -7.53
N ASN A 487 -6.54 -7.92 -6.71
CA ASN A 487 -6.74 -7.87 -5.27
C ASN A 487 -5.61 -7.07 -4.62
N GLY A 488 -5.92 -6.22 -3.64
CA GLY A 488 -4.93 -5.33 -3.02
C GLY A 488 -4.34 -4.32 -4.00
N LEU A 489 -3.15 -3.81 -3.64
CA LEU A 489 -2.40 -2.86 -4.46
C LEU A 489 -1.60 -3.61 -5.54
N THR A 490 -1.89 -3.35 -6.82
CA THR A 490 -1.33 -4.13 -7.93
C THR A 490 -0.69 -3.27 -9.02
N ALA A 491 0.42 -3.79 -9.56
CA ALA A 491 1.09 -3.28 -10.75
C ALA A 491 0.76 -4.21 -11.94
N ARG A 492 0.51 -3.64 -13.13
CA ARG A 492 0.14 -4.46 -14.30
C ARG A 492 1.29 -5.37 -14.74
N THR A 493 2.47 -4.79 -14.81
CA THR A 493 3.72 -5.48 -15.16
C THR A 493 4.86 -4.86 -14.38
N THR A 494 5.79 -5.68 -13.91
CA THR A 494 7.00 -5.22 -13.23
C THR A 494 8.21 -5.87 -13.90
N PRO A 495 9.07 -5.09 -14.60
CA PRO A 495 10.32 -5.61 -15.11
C PRO A 495 11.34 -5.79 -13.98
N LEU A 496 12.17 -6.83 -14.08
CA LEU A 496 13.35 -7.03 -13.28
C LEU A 496 14.56 -7.21 -14.19
N PHE A 497 15.68 -6.61 -13.79
CA PHE A 497 16.99 -6.90 -14.35
C PHE A 497 17.99 -7.18 -13.24
N GLY A 498 18.92 -8.09 -13.47
CA GLY A 498 19.94 -8.40 -12.48
C GLY A 498 21.22 -8.99 -13.04
N LEU A 499 22.26 -8.90 -12.25
CA LEU A 499 23.56 -9.51 -12.48
C LEU A 499 23.96 -10.30 -11.23
N GLY A 500 24.46 -11.52 -11.41
CA GLY A 500 24.95 -12.35 -10.33
C GLY A 500 26.28 -12.99 -10.68
N TYR A 501 27.17 -13.10 -9.71
CA TYR A 501 28.47 -13.74 -9.88
C TYR A 501 28.79 -14.66 -8.70
N THR A 502 29.23 -15.87 -9.01
CA THR A 502 29.70 -16.86 -8.02
C THR A 502 31.22 -17.02 -8.08
N PHE A 503 31.89 -16.88 -6.94
CA PHE A 503 33.32 -17.09 -6.71
C PHE A 503 33.60 -18.48 -6.14
#